data_AF-A0A2K8L1J6-F1
#
_entry.id   AF-A0A2K8L1J6-F1
#
_cell.length_a   1.000
_cell.length_b   1.000
_cell.length_c   1.000
_cell.angle_alpha   90.00
_cell.angle_beta   90.00
_cell.angle_gamma   90.00
#
_symmetry.space_group_name_H-M   'P 1'
#
loop_
_entity.id
_entity.type
_entity.pdbx_description
1 polymer ?
#
loop_
_entity_poly.entity_id
_entity_poly.type
_entity_poly.pdbx_seq_one_letter_code
_entity_poly.pdbx_strand_id
1 'polypeptide(L)'
;MALSESDISATKVPHGRNQFKVSDGGGLYLLVKSSGRYWKLAYRFDGKQKSLALGVYPSVSIEQAREKRDAAKALLAQNIDPGEIKKQERMEQRTATQPPDSQGTQERQPIQNRGRRPEILTHREQSIIEGRRLCILQVLADSNAYATSEDVLLQELDSRGHRISFDRLRTDIAWLHEQQVVQLKTGPLWGIYLTQTGLDSALGRMWTPGVKRPEENLTGEMEMDSQSG
;
A
#
# COMPACT_ATOMS: atom_id res chain seq x y z
N MET A 1 14.82 8.51 -30.42
CA MET A 1 15.20 7.25 -31.09
C MET A 1 14.20 6.19 -30.68
N ALA A 2 13.76 5.38 -31.63
CA ALA A 2 12.93 4.22 -31.36
C ALA A 2 13.80 3.10 -30.77
N LEU A 3 13.29 2.38 -29.77
CA LEU A 3 14.03 1.27 -29.15
C LEU A 3 13.97 0.02 -30.02
N SER A 4 15.08 -0.71 -30.05
CA SER A 4 15.16 -2.08 -30.60
C SER A 4 15.17 -3.12 -29.47
N GLU A 5 14.82 -4.37 -29.79
CA GLU A 5 14.76 -5.46 -28.82
C GLU A 5 16.15 -5.80 -28.22
N SER A 6 17.20 -5.61 -29.00
CA SER A 6 18.60 -5.67 -28.56
C SER A 6 18.93 -4.59 -27.52
N ASP A 7 18.46 -3.36 -27.70
CA ASP A 7 18.71 -2.27 -26.76
C ASP A 7 18.00 -2.52 -25.41
N ILE A 8 16.79 -3.07 -25.47
CA ILE A 8 15.95 -3.35 -24.30
C ILE A 8 16.56 -4.47 -23.44
N SER A 9 17.11 -5.50 -24.07
CA SER A 9 17.73 -6.63 -23.36
C SER A 9 19.09 -6.26 -22.76
N ALA A 10 19.88 -5.44 -23.45
CA ALA A 10 21.19 -5.00 -22.98
C ALA A 10 21.12 -3.91 -21.87
N THR A 11 19.99 -3.20 -21.76
CA THR A 11 19.89 -2.08 -20.80
C THR A 11 19.83 -2.57 -19.36
N LYS A 12 20.78 -2.10 -18.55
CA LYS A 12 20.82 -2.27 -17.10
C LYS A 12 20.64 -0.94 -16.38
N VAL A 13 20.23 -0.99 -15.12
CA VAL A 13 20.21 0.21 -14.28
C VAL A 13 21.66 0.66 -14.04
N PRO A 14 22.01 1.93 -14.32
CA PRO A 14 23.35 2.45 -14.03
C PRO A 14 23.71 2.32 -12.56
N HIS A 15 25.01 2.14 -12.28
CA HIS A 15 25.52 2.04 -10.93
C HIS A 15 25.12 3.26 -10.09
N GLY A 16 24.65 3.05 -8.86
CA GLY A 16 24.17 4.11 -7.97
C GLY A 16 22.76 4.65 -8.23
N ARG A 17 21.98 4.05 -9.16
CA ARG A 17 20.57 4.41 -9.38
C ARG A 17 19.62 3.26 -9.05
N ASN A 18 18.42 3.58 -8.58
CA ASN A 18 17.36 2.60 -8.29
C ASN A 18 16.48 2.30 -9.51
N GLN A 19 16.47 3.20 -10.50
CA GLN A 19 15.68 3.05 -11.72
C GLN A 19 16.28 3.85 -12.89
N PHE A 20 15.99 3.39 -14.10
CA PHE A 20 16.41 4.04 -15.34
C PHE A 20 15.27 4.06 -16.36
N LYS A 21 15.12 5.17 -17.07
CA LYS A 21 14.07 5.33 -18.09
C LYS A 21 14.72 5.31 -19.46
N VAL A 22 14.18 4.47 -20.34
CA VAL A 22 14.62 4.37 -21.74
C VAL A 22 13.46 4.75 -22.64
N SER A 23 13.58 5.85 -23.37
CA SER A 23 12.48 6.36 -24.19
C SER A 23 12.39 5.63 -25.53
N ASP A 24 11.19 5.18 -25.92
CA ASP A 24 10.88 4.68 -27.27
C ASP A 24 10.32 5.80 -28.18
N GLY A 25 9.71 6.82 -27.58
CA GLY A 25 9.13 7.95 -28.30
C GLY A 25 7.60 8.03 -28.18
N GLY A 26 7.07 9.22 -28.49
CA GLY A 26 5.64 9.48 -28.36
C GLY A 26 5.09 9.33 -26.93
N GLY A 27 5.95 9.53 -25.92
CA GLY A 27 5.63 9.34 -24.51
C GLY A 27 5.83 7.92 -23.99
N LEU A 28 6.06 6.93 -24.86
CA LEU A 28 6.36 5.55 -24.46
C LEU A 28 7.81 5.43 -23.98
N TYR A 29 7.99 4.76 -22.85
CA TYR A 29 9.30 4.45 -22.31
C TYR A 29 9.29 3.14 -21.53
N LEU A 30 10.46 2.49 -21.48
CA LEU A 30 10.74 1.38 -20.59
C LEU A 30 11.30 1.91 -19.27
N LEU A 31 10.67 1.53 -18.16
CA LEU A 31 11.20 1.75 -16.82
C LEU A 31 11.93 0.49 -16.36
N VAL A 32 13.26 0.57 -16.27
CA VAL A 32 14.14 -0.50 -15.81
C VAL A 32 14.39 -0.30 -14.31
N LYS A 33 14.08 -1.32 -13.51
CA LYS A 33 14.36 -1.41 -12.07
C LYS A 33 15.09 -2.72 -11.77
N SER A 34 15.62 -2.84 -10.56
CA SER A 34 16.11 -4.14 -10.05
C SER A 34 15.01 -5.21 -10.04
N SER A 35 13.76 -4.81 -9.78
CA SER A 35 12.60 -5.73 -9.72
C SER A 35 12.08 -6.18 -11.09
N GLY A 36 12.46 -5.52 -12.17
CA GLY A 36 11.93 -5.82 -13.50
C GLY A 36 11.84 -4.61 -14.43
N ARG A 37 11.22 -4.83 -15.59
CA ARG A 37 11.13 -3.88 -16.70
C ARG A 37 9.67 -3.62 -17.06
N TYR A 38 9.27 -2.35 -17.05
CA TYR A 38 7.86 -1.96 -17.16
C TYR A 38 7.65 -0.99 -18.32
N TRP A 39 6.74 -1.31 -19.22
CA TRP A 39 6.30 -0.38 -20.26
C TRP A 39 5.37 0.66 -19.67
N LYS A 40 5.71 1.93 -19.86
CA LYS A 40 4.92 3.07 -19.36
C LYS A 40 4.76 4.13 -20.44
N LEU A 41 3.58 4.75 -20.47
CA LEU A 41 3.28 5.90 -21.29
C LEU A 41 3.16 7.13 -20.40
N ALA A 42 3.96 8.16 -20.66
CA ALA A 42 3.75 9.50 -20.10
C ALA A 42 2.80 10.27 -21.02
N TYR A 43 1.77 10.89 -20.43
CA TYR A 43 0.78 11.67 -21.16
C TYR A 43 0.32 12.87 -20.33
N ARG A 44 -0.41 13.79 -20.95
CA ARG A 44 -1.12 14.86 -20.26
C ARG A 44 -2.61 14.72 -20.50
N PHE A 45 -3.40 14.94 -19.46
CA PHE A 45 -4.84 14.96 -19.54
C PHE A 45 -5.33 16.00 -18.52
N ASP A 46 -6.28 16.86 -18.93
CA ASP A 46 -6.83 17.91 -18.08
C ASP A 46 -5.74 18.77 -17.39
N GLY A 47 -4.76 19.23 -18.17
CA GLY A 47 -3.63 20.03 -17.69
C GLY A 47 -2.61 19.30 -16.82
N LYS A 48 -2.87 18.05 -16.38
CA LYS A 48 -2.03 17.29 -15.46
C LYS A 48 -1.17 16.26 -16.19
N GLN A 49 0.07 16.10 -15.74
CA GLN A 49 0.95 15.04 -16.23
C GLN A 49 0.62 13.72 -15.54
N LYS A 50 0.36 12.68 -16.33
CA LYS A 50 -0.02 11.34 -15.86
C LYS A 50 0.86 10.27 -16.48
N SER A 51 0.81 9.07 -15.93
CA SER A 51 1.53 7.92 -16.47
C SER A 51 0.68 6.66 -16.43
N LEU A 52 0.59 5.98 -17.57
CA LEU A 52 -0.15 4.74 -17.77
C LEU A 52 0.82 3.56 -17.85
N ALA A 53 0.59 2.51 -17.08
CA ALA A 53 1.32 1.25 -17.25
C ALA A 53 0.73 0.49 -18.44
N LEU A 54 1.57 0.03 -19.38
CA LEU A 54 1.12 -0.72 -20.57
C LEU A 54 1.42 -2.22 -20.48
N GLY A 55 2.39 -2.60 -19.64
CA GLY A 55 2.76 -4.01 -19.44
C GLY A 55 4.11 -4.18 -18.75
N VAL A 56 4.50 -5.45 -18.59
CA VAL A 56 5.80 -5.87 -18.08
C VAL A 56 6.54 -6.57 -19.21
N TYR A 57 7.81 -6.23 -19.43
CA TYR A 57 8.68 -6.94 -20.36
C TYR A 57 9.29 -8.17 -19.66
N PRO A 58 9.39 -9.35 -20.31
CA PRO A 58 9.13 -9.62 -21.73
C PRO A 58 7.69 -10.04 -22.07
N SER A 59 6.79 -10.18 -21.09
CA SER A 59 5.40 -10.60 -21.34
C SER A 59 4.64 -9.69 -22.31
N VAL A 60 5.03 -8.42 -22.41
CA VAL A 60 4.60 -7.48 -23.44
C VAL A 60 5.82 -7.08 -24.26
N SER A 61 5.82 -7.41 -25.54
CA SER A 61 6.87 -7.03 -26.48
C SER A 61 6.86 -5.51 -26.74
N ILE A 62 7.92 -4.99 -27.35
CA ILE A 62 7.95 -3.57 -27.73
C ILE A 62 6.87 -3.22 -28.75
N GLU A 63 6.58 -4.13 -29.69
CA GLU A 63 5.53 -3.96 -30.70
C GLU A 63 4.16 -3.84 -30.02
N GLN A 64 3.84 -4.77 -29.13
CA GLN A 64 2.60 -4.73 -28.34
C GLN A 64 2.53 -3.48 -27.45
N ALA A 65 3.67 -3.00 -26.93
CA ALA A 65 3.71 -1.76 -26.17
C ALA A 65 3.43 -0.52 -27.05
N ARG A 66 3.88 -0.52 -28.31
CA ARG A 66 3.56 0.53 -29.30
C ARG A 66 2.09 0.50 -29.71
N GLU A 67 1.52 -0.67 -29.95
CA GLU A 67 0.08 -0.82 -30.22
C GLU A 67 -0.77 -0.26 -29.08
N LYS A 68 -0.44 -0.64 -27.83
CA LYS A 68 -1.14 -0.12 -26.64
C LYS A 68 -0.95 1.39 -26.45
N ARG A 69 0.21 1.94 -26.82
CA ARG A 69 0.44 3.39 -26.84
C ARG A 69 -0.51 4.07 -27.82
N ASP A 70 -0.62 3.54 -29.03
CA ASP A 70 -1.42 4.15 -30.08
C ASP A 70 -2.92 4.07 -29.76
N ALA A 71 -3.38 2.95 -29.20
CA ALA A 71 -4.73 2.83 -28.63
C ALA A 71 -4.99 3.87 -27.51
N ALA A 72 -4.06 4.02 -26.56
CA ALA A 72 -4.20 4.99 -25.48
C ALA A 72 -4.22 6.45 -26.00
N LYS A 73 -3.47 6.75 -27.06
CA LYS A 73 -3.49 8.07 -27.71
C LYS A 73 -4.79 8.34 -28.46
N ALA A 74 -5.39 7.32 -29.08
CA ALA A 74 -6.69 7.45 -29.72
C ALA A 74 -7.80 7.82 -28.71
N LEU A 75 -7.72 7.29 -27.48
CA LEU A 75 -8.61 7.65 -26.39
C LEU A 75 -8.39 9.10 -25.91
N LEU A 76 -7.13 9.50 -25.75
CA LEU A 76 -6.80 10.89 -25.39
C LEU A 76 -7.28 11.90 -26.43
N ALA A 77 -7.21 11.57 -27.72
CA ALA A 77 -7.73 12.41 -28.80
C ALA A 77 -9.25 12.59 -28.73
N GLN A 78 -9.96 11.63 -28.14
CA GLN A 78 -11.40 11.71 -27.86
C GLN A 78 -11.70 12.35 -26.50
N ASN A 79 -10.69 12.93 -25.84
CA ASN A 79 -10.77 13.51 -24.51
C ASN A 79 -11.20 12.48 -23.43
N ILE A 80 -10.83 11.22 -23.60
CA ILE A 80 -11.08 10.13 -22.65
C ILE A 80 -9.76 9.78 -21.95
N ASP A 81 -9.75 9.68 -20.62
CA ASP A 81 -8.57 9.27 -19.87
C ASP A 81 -8.35 7.75 -19.96
N PRO A 82 -7.30 7.26 -20.66
CA PRO A 82 -7.04 5.83 -20.79
C PRO A 82 -6.68 5.15 -19.46
N GLY A 83 -6.31 5.94 -18.43
CA GLY A 83 -6.12 5.44 -17.08
C GLY A 83 -7.39 4.94 -16.42
N GLU A 84 -8.53 5.58 -16.68
CA GLU A 84 -9.83 5.15 -16.12
C GLU A 84 -10.40 3.96 -16.89
N ILE A 85 -10.23 3.87 -18.20
CA ILE A 85 -10.62 2.67 -18.97
C ILE A 85 -9.85 1.44 -18.49
N LYS A 86 -8.52 1.53 -18.34
CA LYS A 86 -7.73 0.41 -17.84
C LYS A 86 -8.11 0.00 -16.41
N LYS A 87 -8.56 0.96 -15.60
CA LYS A 87 -9.06 0.72 -14.24
C LYS A 87 -10.43 0.02 -14.29
N GLN A 88 -11.31 0.42 -15.20
CA GLN A 88 -12.61 -0.21 -15.46
C GLN A 88 -12.45 -1.63 -16.01
N GLU A 89 -11.62 -1.86 -17.03
CA GLU A 89 -11.34 -3.21 -17.56
C GLU A 89 -10.75 -4.13 -16.48
N ARG A 90 -9.90 -3.60 -15.60
CA ARG A 90 -9.39 -4.37 -14.44
C ARG A 90 -10.51 -4.72 -13.45
N MET A 91 -11.51 -3.86 -13.29
CA MET A 91 -12.68 -4.14 -12.46
C MET A 91 -13.62 -5.16 -13.15
N GLU A 92 -13.81 -5.06 -14.46
CA GLU A 92 -14.66 -5.94 -15.27
C GLU A 92 -14.09 -7.35 -15.42
N GLN A 93 -12.76 -7.49 -15.60
CA GLN A 93 -12.10 -8.81 -15.59
C GLN A 93 -12.19 -9.51 -14.24
N ARG A 94 -12.32 -8.74 -13.14
CA ARG A 94 -12.58 -9.29 -11.80
C ARG A 94 -14.02 -9.77 -11.64
N THR A 95 -15.00 -9.13 -12.28
CA THR A 95 -16.41 -9.51 -12.18
C THR A 95 -16.81 -10.63 -13.15
N ALA A 96 -16.17 -10.76 -14.32
CA ALA A 96 -16.50 -11.78 -15.33
C ALA A 96 -16.03 -13.22 -14.99
N THR A 97 -15.19 -13.40 -13.98
CA THR A 97 -14.67 -14.74 -13.59
C THR A 97 -15.57 -15.46 -12.55
N GLN A 98 -16.78 -14.96 -12.29
CA GLN A 98 -17.73 -15.56 -11.35
C GLN A 98 -18.90 -16.19 -12.13
N PRO A 99 -19.16 -17.52 -12.00
CA PRO A 99 -20.29 -18.15 -12.67
C PRO A 99 -21.63 -17.72 -12.02
N PRO A 100 -22.75 -17.72 -12.77
CA PRO A 100 -24.04 -17.25 -12.28
C PRO A 100 -24.70 -18.23 -11.31
N ASP A 101 -25.32 -17.67 -10.27
CA ASP A 101 -26.02 -18.29 -9.14
C ASP A 101 -26.99 -19.43 -9.53
N SER A 102 -26.99 -20.51 -8.76
CA SER A 102 -28.16 -21.36 -8.51
C SER A 102 -28.75 -20.99 -7.15
N GLN A 103 -30.07 -20.81 -7.13
CA GLN A 103 -30.84 -20.03 -6.17
C GLN A 103 -30.80 -20.50 -4.71
N GLY A 104 -30.90 -19.54 -3.78
CA GLY A 104 -31.20 -19.77 -2.38
C GLY A 104 -31.02 -18.50 -1.54
N THR A 105 -32.10 -17.74 -1.37
CA THR A 105 -32.23 -16.54 -0.54
C THR A 105 -31.65 -16.71 0.87
N GLN A 106 -30.64 -15.90 1.24
CA GLN A 106 -30.42 -15.39 2.60
C GLN A 106 -29.43 -14.21 2.57
N GLU A 107 -29.62 -13.28 3.50
CA GLU A 107 -29.15 -11.88 3.52
C GLU A 107 -27.69 -11.62 3.11
N ARG A 108 -27.48 -10.64 2.24
CA ARG A 108 -26.15 -10.23 1.77
C ARG A 108 -25.44 -9.33 2.79
N GLN A 109 -24.53 -9.91 3.57
CA GLN A 109 -23.41 -9.19 4.19
C GLN A 109 -22.29 -8.96 3.16
N PRO A 110 -21.51 -7.86 3.26
CA PRO A 110 -20.55 -7.47 2.22
C PRO A 110 -19.34 -8.42 2.19
N ILE A 111 -19.08 -9.00 1.01
CA ILE A 111 -18.03 -10.01 0.82
C ILE A 111 -16.67 -9.32 0.63
N GLN A 112 -15.80 -9.50 1.61
CA GLN A 112 -14.39 -9.12 1.61
C GLN A 112 -13.58 -9.97 0.60
N ASN A 113 -12.63 -9.31 -0.08
CA ASN A 113 -11.37 -9.82 -0.63
C ASN A 113 -11.29 -11.33 -0.97
N ARG A 114 -11.21 -11.67 -2.26
CA ARG A 114 -10.58 -12.94 -2.70
C ARG A 114 -9.40 -12.70 -3.62
N GLY A 115 -8.25 -13.10 -3.12
CA GLY A 115 -7.00 -13.22 -3.85
C GLY A 115 -5.83 -13.80 -3.03
N ARG A 116 -6.09 -14.44 -1.88
CA ARG A 116 -5.16 -15.38 -1.24
C ARG A 116 -6.00 -16.42 -0.50
N ARG A 117 -5.66 -17.70 -0.68
CA ARG A 117 -5.91 -18.74 0.32
C ARG A 117 -5.42 -18.18 1.67
N PRO A 118 -6.15 -18.27 2.79
CA PRO A 118 -5.63 -17.81 4.07
C PRO A 118 -4.39 -18.65 4.38
N GLU A 119 -3.24 -18.06 4.10
CA GLU A 119 -1.94 -18.55 4.53
C GLU A 119 -2.04 -18.51 6.05
N ILE A 120 -2.03 -19.68 6.71
CA ILE A 120 -2.02 -19.73 8.17
C ILE A 120 -0.79 -18.92 8.57
N LEU A 121 -1.01 -17.73 9.13
CA LEU A 121 0.08 -16.85 9.52
C LEU A 121 0.94 -17.61 10.51
N THR A 122 2.25 -17.64 10.26
CA THR A 122 3.18 -18.20 11.23
C THR A 122 3.11 -17.37 12.52
N HIS A 123 3.39 -17.98 13.66
CA HIS A 123 3.46 -17.28 14.96
C HIS A 123 4.36 -16.03 14.90
N ARG A 124 5.44 -16.09 14.11
CA ARG A 124 6.35 -14.95 13.88
C ARG A 124 5.67 -13.82 13.12
N GLU A 125 4.97 -14.12 12.03
CA GLU A 125 4.24 -13.12 11.25
C GLU A 125 3.10 -12.49 12.07
N GLN A 126 2.39 -13.31 12.84
CA GLN A 126 1.35 -12.85 13.74
C GLN A 126 1.91 -11.90 14.81
N SER A 127 3.03 -12.26 15.45
CA SER A 127 3.71 -11.39 16.41
C SER A 127 4.16 -10.05 15.79
N ILE A 128 4.64 -10.06 14.54
CA ILE A 128 5.02 -8.83 13.81
C ILE A 128 3.79 -7.95 13.55
N ILE A 129 2.66 -8.54 13.17
CA ILE A 129 1.41 -7.81 12.92
C ILE A 129 0.87 -7.19 14.21
N GLU A 130 0.81 -7.99 15.28
CA GLU A 130 0.35 -7.56 16.60
C GLU A 130 1.24 -6.45 17.18
N GLY A 131 2.56 -6.58 17.06
CA GLY A 131 3.53 -5.57 17.49
C GLY A 131 3.42 -4.27 16.69
N ARG A 132 3.23 -4.36 15.37
CA ARG A 132 3.04 -3.17 14.53
C ARG A 132 1.74 -2.43 14.87
N ARG A 133 0.65 -3.16 15.14
CA ARG A 133 -0.62 -2.57 15.58
C ARG A 133 -0.50 -1.86 16.91
N LEU A 134 0.21 -2.44 17.88
CA LEU A 134 0.53 -1.77 19.13
C LEU A 134 1.30 -0.47 18.88
N CYS A 135 2.32 -0.53 18.02
CA CYS A 135 3.14 0.63 17.67
C CYS A 135 2.31 1.75 17.03
N ILE A 136 1.34 1.42 16.15
CA ILE A 136 0.39 2.39 15.60
C ILE A 136 -0.39 3.09 16.73
N LEU A 137 -0.94 2.33 17.68
CA LEU A 137 -1.71 2.91 18.79
C LEU A 137 -0.83 3.79 19.69
N GLN A 138 0.42 3.39 19.95
CA GLN A 138 1.38 4.17 20.74
C GLN A 138 1.77 5.47 20.04
N VAL A 139 2.05 5.45 18.73
CA VAL A 139 2.32 6.67 17.96
C VAL A 139 1.13 7.62 18.01
N LEU A 140 -0.10 7.11 17.88
CA LEU A 140 -1.31 7.91 17.98
C LEU A 140 -1.55 8.47 19.40
N ALA A 141 -1.13 7.75 20.44
CA ALA A 141 -1.21 8.20 21.83
C ALA A 141 -0.16 9.28 22.16
N ASP A 142 1.06 9.13 21.62
CA ASP A 142 2.16 10.08 21.78
C ASP A 142 1.91 11.36 20.97
N SER A 143 1.22 11.24 19.82
CA SER A 143 0.79 12.39 19.05
C SER A 143 -0.35 13.10 19.76
N ASN A 144 -0.02 14.09 20.59
CA ASN A 144 -0.98 14.98 21.28
C ASN A 144 -1.82 15.87 20.31
N ALA A 145 -1.72 15.62 19.00
CA ALA A 145 -2.58 16.20 17.98
C ALA A 145 -3.65 15.16 17.63
N TYR A 146 -4.91 15.54 17.83
CA TYR A 146 -6.09 14.71 17.62
C TYR A 146 -6.21 14.02 16.25
N ALA A 147 -5.26 14.17 15.31
CA ALA A 147 -5.23 13.45 14.04
C ALA A 147 -3.80 13.31 13.53
N THR A 148 -3.43 12.11 13.10
CA THR A 148 -2.17 11.86 12.36
C THR A 148 -2.49 11.44 10.93
N SER A 149 -1.76 12.02 9.97
CA SER A 149 -1.84 11.62 8.56
C SER A 149 -1.10 10.31 8.33
N GLU A 150 -1.51 9.53 7.33
CA GLU A 150 -0.85 8.26 6.95
C GLU A 150 0.65 8.40 6.70
N ASP A 151 1.11 9.52 6.13
CA ASP A 151 2.52 9.73 5.79
C ASP A 151 3.38 9.94 7.04
N VAL A 152 2.90 10.78 7.96
CA VAL A 152 3.54 10.99 9.27
C VAL A 152 3.55 9.70 10.07
N LEU A 153 2.45 8.94 10.06
CA LEU A 153 2.37 7.65 10.75
C LEU A 153 3.38 6.65 10.17
N LEU A 154 3.59 6.61 8.86
CA LEU A 154 4.64 5.77 8.26
C LEU A 154 6.05 6.18 8.68
N GLN A 155 6.33 7.48 8.75
CA GLN A 155 7.64 7.97 9.19
C GLN A 155 7.94 7.57 10.64
N GLU A 156 6.95 7.70 11.53
CA GLU A 156 7.07 7.28 12.93
C GLU A 156 7.15 5.77 13.10
N LEU A 157 6.43 5.00 12.26
CA LEU A 157 6.57 3.55 12.26
C LEU A 157 7.95 3.10 11.78
N ASP A 158 8.52 3.74 10.75
CA ASP A 158 9.87 3.44 10.25
C ASP A 158 10.93 3.77 11.32
N SER A 159 10.79 4.89 12.04
CA SER A 159 11.68 5.27 13.15
C SER A 159 11.66 4.25 14.29
N ARG A 160 10.51 3.60 14.52
CA ARG A 160 10.31 2.50 15.49
C ARG A 160 10.58 1.10 14.92
N GLY A 161 11.17 1.00 13.73
CA GLY A 161 11.61 -0.26 13.11
C GLY A 161 10.54 -1.03 12.33
N HIS A 162 9.36 -0.45 12.12
CA HIS A 162 8.25 -1.04 11.36
C HIS A 162 8.15 -0.46 9.94
N ARG A 163 9.10 -0.81 9.08
CA ARG A 163 9.08 -0.41 7.68
C ARG A 163 8.00 -1.13 6.87
N ILE A 164 6.96 -0.42 6.47
CA ILE A 164 5.81 -0.99 5.72
C ILE A 164 5.32 -0.09 4.59
N SER A 165 4.53 -0.65 3.67
CA SER A 165 3.87 0.12 2.60
C SER A 165 2.57 0.80 3.08
N PHE A 166 2.12 1.83 2.36
CA PHE A 166 0.82 2.47 2.58
C PHE A 166 -0.35 1.47 2.59
N ASP A 167 -0.38 0.52 1.66
CA ASP A 167 -1.46 -0.47 1.60
C ASP A 167 -1.48 -1.39 2.82
N ARG A 168 -0.29 -1.73 3.34
CA ARG A 168 -0.17 -2.50 4.58
C ARG A 168 -0.64 -1.68 5.77
N LEU A 169 -0.24 -0.40 5.85
CA LEU A 169 -0.69 0.51 6.89
C LEU A 169 -2.22 0.63 6.89
N ARG A 170 -2.84 0.86 5.73
CA ARG A 170 -4.30 0.92 5.57
C ARG A 170 -5.00 -0.37 5.97
N THR A 171 -4.39 -1.52 5.68
CA THR A 171 -4.93 -2.82 6.11
C THR A 171 -4.96 -2.93 7.64
N ASP A 172 -3.87 -2.51 8.32
CA ASP A 172 -3.82 -2.55 9.78
C ASP A 172 -4.73 -1.49 10.41
N ILE A 173 -4.84 -0.29 9.84
CA ILE A 173 -5.78 0.76 10.29
C ILE A 173 -7.24 0.31 10.12
N ALA A 174 -7.60 -0.27 8.97
CA ALA A 174 -8.96 -0.77 8.73
C ALA A 174 -9.33 -1.83 9.77
N TRP A 175 -8.40 -2.73 10.09
CA TRP A 175 -8.62 -3.71 11.14
C TRP A 175 -8.73 -3.08 12.53
N LEU A 176 -7.90 -2.09 12.87
CA LEU A 176 -7.99 -1.36 14.15
C LEU A 176 -9.31 -0.59 14.27
N HIS A 177 -9.80 -0.07 13.15
CA HIS A 177 -11.11 0.57 13.08
C HIS A 177 -12.24 -0.44 13.29
N GLU A 178 -12.17 -1.63 12.69
CA GLU A 178 -13.12 -2.72 12.96
C GLU A 178 -13.13 -3.10 14.45
N GLN A 179 -11.97 -3.12 15.12
CA GLN A 179 -11.87 -3.35 16.56
C GLN A 179 -12.29 -2.14 17.42
N GLN A 180 -12.74 -1.04 16.82
CA GLN A 180 -13.20 0.19 17.49
C GLN A 180 -12.12 0.88 18.37
N VAL A 181 -10.85 0.58 18.14
CA VAL A 181 -9.72 1.21 18.86
C VAL A 181 -9.20 2.47 18.15
N VAL A 182 -9.57 2.68 16.89
CA VAL A 182 -9.34 3.93 16.16
C VAL A 182 -10.59 4.34 15.39
N GLN A 183 -10.73 5.63 15.11
CA GLN A 183 -11.76 6.19 14.24
C GLN A 183 -11.14 6.89 13.04
N LEU A 184 -11.80 6.77 11.90
CA LEU A 184 -11.45 7.47 10.67
C LEU A 184 -12.45 8.60 10.46
N LYS A 185 -11.96 9.85 10.41
CA LYS A 185 -12.81 10.97 10.01
C LYS A 185 -12.51 11.38 8.58
N THR A 186 -13.55 11.37 7.76
CA THR A 186 -13.56 11.92 6.41
C THR A 186 -14.15 13.33 6.48
N GLY A 187 -13.31 14.35 6.30
CA GLY A 187 -13.68 15.76 6.42
C GLY A 187 -12.57 16.69 5.90
N PRO A 188 -12.61 18.00 6.18
CA PRO A 188 -11.58 18.95 5.75
C PRO A 188 -10.18 18.61 6.24
N LEU A 189 -10.10 17.90 7.37
CA LEU A 189 -8.89 17.30 7.91
C LEU A 189 -9.13 15.79 8.02
N TRP A 190 -8.78 15.06 6.97
CA TRP A 190 -8.75 13.60 7.03
C TRP A 190 -7.68 13.16 8.03
N GLY A 191 -8.03 12.26 8.94
CA GLY A 191 -7.15 11.86 10.02
C GLY A 191 -7.57 10.60 10.73
N ILE A 192 -6.59 9.97 11.38
CA ILE A 192 -6.76 8.79 12.22
C ILE A 192 -6.82 9.27 13.67
N TYR A 193 -7.92 8.96 14.35
CA TYR A 193 -8.20 9.38 15.72
C TYR A 193 -8.12 8.16 16.63
N LEU A 194 -7.42 8.28 17.75
CA LEU A 194 -7.42 7.24 18.78
C LEU A 194 -8.71 7.31 19.60
N THR A 195 -9.36 6.17 19.85
CA THR A 195 -10.50 6.12 20.78
C THR A 195 -9.99 5.97 22.21
N GLN A 196 -10.85 6.20 23.21
CA GLN A 196 -10.48 5.96 24.62
C GLN A 196 -10.05 4.51 24.84
N THR A 197 -10.79 3.55 24.25
CA THR A 197 -10.44 2.13 24.26
C THR A 197 -9.08 1.87 23.62
N GLY A 198 -8.79 2.52 22.49
CA GLY A 198 -7.48 2.41 21.84
C GLY A 198 -6.34 2.98 22.67
N LEU A 199 -6.58 4.09 23.37
CA LEU A 199 -5.62 4.68 24.30
C LEU A 199 -5.35 3.76 25.48
N ASP A 200 -6.38 3.17 26.07
CA ASP A 200 -6.22 2.22 27.17
C ASP A 200 -5.47 0.96 26.72
N SER A 201 -5.68 0.50 25.48
CA SER A 201 -4.90 -0.59 24.90
C SER A 201 -3.45 -0.21 24.60
N ALA A 202 -3.20 1.01 24.11
CA ALA A 202 -1.85 1.52 23.86
C ALA A 202 -1.01 1.58 25.15
N LEU A 203 -1.66 1.95 26.25
CA LEU A 203 -1.07 2.08 27.59
C LEU A 203 -1.07 0.77 28.39
N GLY A 204 -1.60 -0.32 27.83
CA GLY A 204 -1.64 -1.63 28.49
C GLY A 204 -2.71 -1.78 29.58
N ARG A 205 -3.59 -0.79 29.72
CA ARG A 205 -4.72 -0.79 30.68
C ARG A 205 -5.86 -1.70 30.23
N MET A 206 -5.96 -1.96 28.92
CA MET A 206 -6.91 -2.88 28.33
C MET A 206 -6.21 -3.80 27.33
N TRP A 207 -6.70 -5.03 27.18
CA TRP A 207 -6.22 -5.93 26.14
C TRP A 207 -7.17 -5.94 24.94
N THR A 208 -6.65 -5.61 23.75
CA THR A 208 -7.34 -5.79 22.47
C THR A 208 -6.81 -7.05 21.77
N PRO A 209 -7.66 -8.04 21.47
CA PRO A 209 -7.25 -9.25 20.75
C PRO A 209 -6.60 -8.91 19.40
N GLY A 210 -5.42 -9.45 19.10
CA GLY A 210 -4.70 -9.15 17.85
C GLY A 210 -3.88 -7.85 17.85
N VAL A 211 -3.69 -7.26 19.03
CA VAL A 211 -2.70 -6.22 19.34
C VAL A 211 -1.76 -6.78 20.40
N LYS A 212 -0.43 -6.59 20.23
CA LYS A 212 0.53 -7.05 21.24
C LYS A 212 0.32 -6.26 22.53
N ARG A 213 0.48 -6.90 23.70
CA ARG A 213 0.47 -6.15 24.96
C ARG A 213 1.75 -5.31 25.05
N PRO A 214 1.68 -4.03 25.43
CA PRO A 214 2.88 -3.29 25.76
C PRO A 214 3.57 -4.01 26.92
N GLU A 215 4.86 -4.28 26.76
CA GLU A 215 5.68 -4.80 27.84
C GLU A 215 5.60 -3.76 28.98
N GLU A 216 5.23 -4.16 30.19
CA GLU A 216 5.39 -3.30 31.36
C GLU A 216 6.88 -2.92 31.40
N ASN A 217 7.20 -1.65 31.17
CA ASN A 217 8.51 -1.15 31.51
C ASN A 217 8.67 -1.42 33.02
N LEU A 218 9.48 -2.42 33.36
CA LEU A 218 10.21 -2.47 34.61
C LEU A 218 11.11 -1.23 34.63
N THR A 219 10.52 -0.07 34.89
CA THR A 219 11.25 1.11 35.35
C THR A 219 11.96 0.68 36.62
N GLY A 220 13.28 0.59 36.53
CA GLY A 220 14.14 0.13 37.59
C GLY A 220 14.02 1.00 38.83
N GLU A 221 13.55 0.39 39.90
CA GLU A 221 14.05 0.65 41.25
C GLU A 221 15.05 -0.47 41.57
N MET A 222 16.18 -0.47 40.85
CA MET A 222 17.45 -0.94 41.40
C MET A 222 18.16 0.30 41.95
N GLU A 223 17.60 0.89 43.01
CA GLU A 223 18.38 1.81 43.83
C GLU A 223 19.19 0.96 44.80
N MET A 224 20.50 1.08 44.64
CA MET A 224 21.53 0.27 45.26
C MET A 224 21.47 0.37 46.79
N ASP A 225 21.32 -0.78 47.43
CA ASP A 225 22.09 -1.06 48.65
C ASP A 225 23.57 -0.79 48.34
N SER A 226 24.13 0.32 48.84
CA SER A 226 25.49 0.44 49.41
C SER A 226 25.99 1.89 49.44
N GLN A 227 25.76 2.57 50.56
CA GLN A 227 26.84 3.33 51.18
C GLN A 227 26.90 2.99 52.67
N SER A 228 27.86 2.13 52.99
CA SER A 228 28.46 2.07 54.31
C SER A 228 29.18 3.39 54.60
N GLY A 229 28.93 3.92 55.79
CA GLY A 229 29.62 5.03 56.43
C GLY A 229 29.24 5.05 57.90
#